data_AF-A0A0G0GQ02-F1
#
_entry.id   AF-A0A0G0GQ02-F1
#
_cell.length_a   1.000
_cell.length_b   1.000
_cell.length_c   1.000
_cell.angle_alpha   90.00
_cell.angle_beta   90.00
_cell.angle_gamma   90.00
#
_symmetry.space_group_name_H-M   'P 1'
#
loop_
_entity.id
_entity.type
_entity.pdbx_description
1 polymer ?
#
loop_
_entity_poly.entity_id
_entity_poly.type
_entity_poly.pdbx_seq_one_letter_code
_entity_poly.pdbx_strand_id
1 'polypeptide(L)'
;MSQIATITSKRQLTIPVSIFKKIKLKERQKVIVEEEGGVIKIQPSINKVLGLSGSVKIPKRFKGKTLKQIISTSKKEYFLEKFGQSK
;
A
#
# COMPACT_ATOMS: atom_id res chain seq x y z
N MET A 1 12.46 20.28 -7.68
CA MET A 1 11.76 20.97 -8.77
C MET A 1 10.33 21.22 -8.34
N SER A 2 9.98 22.48 -8.13
CA SER A 2 8.58 22.92 -8.03
C SER A 2 8.10 23.27 -9.44
N GLN A 3 6.84 22.95 -9.75
CA GLN A 3 6.17 23.41 -10.97
C GLN A 3 4.90 24.12 -10.55
N ILE A 4 4.65 25.28 -11.15
CA ILE A 4 3.42 26.04 -10.94
C ILE A 4 2.33 25.42 -11.81
N ALA A 5 1.16 25.21 -11.23
CA ALA A 5 -0.03 24.75 -11.94
C ALA A 5 -1.22 25.62 -11.56
N THR A 6 -2.14 25.82 -12.50
CA THR A 6 -3.36 26.62 -12.30
C THR A 6 -4.52 25.73 -11.90
N ILE A 7 -5.25 26.13 -10.86
CA ILE A 7 -6.51 25.49 -10.48
C ILE A 7 -7.60 26.01 -11.42
N THR A 8 -8.30 25.09 -12.07
CA THR A 8 -9.42 25.43 -12.97
C THR A 8 -10.66 25.88 -12.19
N SER A 9 -11.63 26.50 -12.87
CA SER A 9 -12.90 26.93 -12.27
C SER A 9 -13.69 25.82 -11.57
N LYS A 10 -13.50 24.56 -12.00
CA LYS A 10 -14.10 23.37 -11.39
C LYS A 10 -13.30 22.83 -10.20
N ARG A 11 -12.31 23.58 -9.70
CA ARG A 11 -11.41 23.18 -8.60
C ARG A 11 -10.58 21.94 -8.94
N GLN A 12 -10.36 21.70 -10.23
CA GLN A 12 -9.50 20.62 -10.72
C GLN A 12 -8.10 21.18 -10.97
N LEU A 13 -7.08 20.42 -10.60
CA LEU A 13 -5.69 20.71 -10.94
C LEU A 13 -5.14 19.58 -11.81
N THR A 14 -4.35 19.92 -12.82
CA THR A 14 -3.67 18.94 -13.66
C THR A 14 -2.30 18.65 -13.08
N ILE A 15 -2.01 17.37 -12.83
CA ILE A 15 -0.70 16.95 -12.35
C ILE A 15 0.26 16.87 -13.55
N PRO A 16 1.38 17.61 -13.55
CA PRO A 16 2.38 17.49 -14.60
C PRO A 16 2.90 16.06 -14.76
N VAL A 17 3.16 15.65 -16.01
CA VAL A 17 3.56 14.28 -16.37
C VAL A 17 4.82 13.83 -15.62
N SER A 18 5.76 14.75 -15.38
CA SER A 18 6.99 14.51 -14.63
C SER A 18 6.72 14.04 -13.19
N ILE A 19 5.79 14.71 -12.50
CA ILE A 19 5.38 14.35 -11.14
C ILE A 19 4.61 13.04 -11.18
N PHE A 20 3.60 12.93 -12.05
CA PHE A 20 2.75 11.74 -12.17
C PHE A 20 3.56 10.45 -12.34
N LYS A 21 4.56 10.45 -13.23
CA LYS A 21 5.48 9.31 -13.44
C LYS A 21 6.37 9.05 -12.23
N LYS A 22 6.92 10.10 -11.60
CA LYS A 22 7.83 9.99 -10.46
C LYS A 22 7.19 9.30 -9.25
N ILE A 23 5.93 9.63 -8.97
CA ILE A 23 5.17 9.01 -7.86
C ILE A 23 4.42 7.73 -8.27
N LYS A 24 4.67 7.21 -9.48
CA LYS A 24 4.13 5.94 -10.00
C LYS A 24 2.60 5.84 -9.88
N LEU A 25 1.90 6.96 -10.07
CA LEU A 25 0.45 6.94 -10.16
C LEU A 25 0.00 6.29 -11.47
N LYS A 26 -1.21 5.73 -11.45
CA LYS A 26 -1.89 5.16 -12.61
C LYS A 26 -3.17 5.93 -12.90
N GLU A 27 -3.57 5.90 -14.16
CA GLU A 27 -4.87 6.45 -14.56
C GLU A 27 -5.99 5.75 -13.81
N ARG A 28 -7.04 6.51 -13.47
CA ARG A 28 -8.22 6.02 -12.71
C ARG A 28 -7.90 5.43 -11.34
N GLN A 29 -6.69 5.63 -10.82
CA GLN A 29 -6.31 5.18 -9.50
C GLN A 29 -6.96 6.05 -8.42
N LYS A 30 -7.52 5.41 -7.39
CA LYS A 30 -8.03 6.11 -6.21
C LYS A 30 -6.86 6.63 -5.37
N VAL A 31 -6.96 7.89 -4.98
CA VAL A 31 -6.00 8.57 -4.10
C VAL A 31 -6.72 9.09 -2.86
N ILE A 32 -5.96 9.23 -1.78
CA ILE A 32 -6.36 9.92 -0.56
C ILE A 32 -5.80 11.34 -0.66
N VAL A 33 -6.64 12.31 -0.31
CA VAL A 33 -6.30 13.73 -0.27
C VAL A 33 -6.48 14.18 1.17
N GLU A 34 -5.39 14.63 1.79
CA GLU A 34 -5.35 15.09 3.19
C GLU A 34 -4.81 16.53 3.21
N GLU A 35 -5.28 17.33 4.16
CA GLU A 35 -4.77 18.67 4.43
C GLU A 35 -3.95 18.61 5.72
N GLU A 36 -2.74 19.16 5.66
CA GLU A 36 -1.82 19.23 6.80
C GLU A 36 -1.09 20.58 6.74
N GLY A 37 -1.50 21.54 7.59
CA GLY A 37 -0.81 22.83 7.74
C GLY A 37 -0.85 23.71 6.49
N GLY A 38 -1.96 23.73 5.78
CA GLY A 38 -2.13 24.44 4.50
C GLY A 38 -1.54 23.70 3.29
N VAL A 39 -1.02 22.49 3.48
CA VAL A 39 -0.46 21.66 2.42
C VAL A 39 -1.41 20.51 2.09
N ILE A 40 -1.73 20.36 0.81
CA ILE A 40 -2.51 19.22 0.34
C ILE A 40 -1.56 18.06 0.02
N LYS A 41 -1.73 16.95 0.75
CA LYS A 41 -0.99 15.71 0.56
C LYS A 41 -1.85 14.72 -0.20
N ILE A 42 -1.36 14.30 -1.37
CA ILE A 42 -2.04 13.33 -2.23
C ILE A 42 -1.22 12.04 -2.24
N GLN A 43 -1.85 10.92 -1.89
CA GLN A 43 -1.21 9.62 -1.83
C GLN A 43 -2.09 8.51 -2.39
N PRO A 44 -1.51 7.45 -3.00
CA PRO A 44 -2.27 6.25 -3.38
C PRO A 44 -3.05 5.67 -2.20
N SER A 45 -4.34 5.36 -2.39
CA SER A 45 -5.16 4.79 -1.31
C SER A 45 -4.63 3.45 -0.80
N ILE A 46 -4.01 2.66 -1.68
CA ILE A 46 -3.40 1.36 -1.34
C ILE A 46 -2.23 1.50 -0.35
N ASN A 47 -1.51 2.63 -0.37
CA ASN A 47 -0.32 2.81 0.48
C ASN A 47 -0.69 3.01 1.95
N LYS A 48 -1.85 3.63 2.25
CA LYS A 48 -2.34 3.76 3.63
C LYS A 48 -2.80 2.40 4.18
N VAL A 49 -3.42 1.56 3.34
CA VAL A 49 -3.78 0.18 3.72
C VAL A 49 -2.54 -0.65 4.03
N LEU A 50 -1.47 -0.54 3.22
CA LEU A 50 -0.20 -1.22 3.49
C LEU A 50 0.49 -0.70 4.76
N GLY A 51 0.45 0.62 5.01
CA GLY A 51 0.95 1.22 6.25
C GLY A 51 0.21 0.75 7.50
N LEU A 52 -1.14 0.67 7.42
CA LEU A 52 -1.98 0.09 8.48
C LEU A 52 -1.77 -1.42 8.61
N SER A 53 -1.59 -2.14 7.49
CA SER A 53 -1.33 -3.58 7.45
C SER A 53 0.08 -3.94 7.94
N GLY A 54 1.00 -2.97 7.99
CA GLY A 54 2.29 -3.09 8.67
C GLY A 54 2.20 -3.12 10.20
N SER A 55 1.04 -2.78 10.78
CA SER A 55 0.76 -2.80 12.22
C SER A 55 -0.02 -4.04 12.67
N VAL A 56 -0.05 -5.12 11.90
CA VAL A 56 -0.58 -6.39 12.43
C VAL A 56 0.48 -6.95 13.37
N LYS A 57 0.20 -6.94 14.69
CA LYS A 57 1.09 -7.52 15.72
C LYS A 57 1.42 -8.96 15.32
N ILE A 58 2.66 -9.18 14.89
CA ILE A 58 3.14 -10.52 14.53
C ILE A 58 3.09 -11.39 15.81
N PRO A 59 2.35 -12.51 15.80
CA PRO A 59 2.33 -13.43 16.93
C PRO A 59 3.74 -13.86 17.33
N LYS A 60 4.02 -14.06 18.63
CA LYS A 60 5.37 -14.45 19.13
C LYS A 60 5.99 -15.62 18.35
N ARG A 61 5.18 -16.59 17.93
CA ARG A 61 5.59 -17.76 17.11
C ARG A 61 6.20 -17.42 15.74
N PHE A 62 6.00 -16.21 15.24
CA PHE A 62 6.51 -15.73 13.95
C PHE A 62 7.50 -14.57 14.07
N LYS A 63 7.91 -14.22 15.30
CA LYS A 63 8.90 -13.17 15.54
C LYS A 63 10.25 -13.54 14.90
N GLY A 64 10.83 -12.64 14.11
CA GLY A 64 12.10 -12.85 13.42
C GLY A 64 12.02 -13.64 12.10
N LYS A 65 10.83 -14.09 11.69
CA LYS A 65 10.62 -14.73 10.37
C LYS A 65 10.14 -13.70 9.36
N THR A 66 10.63 -13.79 8.13
CA THR A 66 10.11 -12.98 7.02
C THR A 66 8.72 -13.45 6.60
N LEU A 67 7.89 -12.55 6.06
CA LEU A 67 6.53 -12.86 5.62
C LEU A 67 6.47 -14.05 4.66
N LYS A 68 7.44 -14.16 3.74
CA LYS A 68 7.55 -15.31 2.82
C LYS A 68 7.74 -16.63 3.56
N GLN A 69 8.58 -16.66 4.60
CA GLN A 69 8.82 -17.85 5.42
C GLN A 69 7.58 -18.23 6.23
N ILE A 70 6.83 -17.25 6.73
CA ILE A 70 5.57 -17.50 7.44
C ILE A 70 4.58 -18.18 6.49
N ILE A 71 4.37 -17.61 5.30
CA ILE A 71 3.46 -18.15 4.29
C ILE A 71 3.87 -19.58 3.87
N SER A 72 5.16 -19.84 3.66
CA SER A 72 5.63 -21.18 3.27
C SER A 72 5.43 -22.21 4.37
N THR A 73 5.71 -21.84 5.62
CA THR A 73 5.59 -22.75 6.77
C THR A 73 4.13 -23.09 7.02
N SER A 74 3.26 -22.07 7.08
CA SER A 74 1.82 -22.28 7.30
C SER A 74 1.14 -23.07 6.18
N LYS A 75 1.58 -22.90 4.91
CA LYS A 75 1.09 -23.76 3.83
C LYS A 75 1.49 -25.22 4.06
N LYS A 76 2.77 -25.48 4.36
CA LYS A 76 3.24 -26.85 4.62
C LYS A 76 2.48 -27.50 5.77
N GLU A 77 2.33 -26.79 6.89
CA GLU A 77 1.56 -27.26 8.06
C GLU A 77 0.12 -27.59 7.67
N TYR A 78 -0.58 -26.68 7.00
CA TYR A 78 -1.97 -26.89 6.56
C TYR A 78 -2.14 -28.10 5.64
N PHE A 79 -1.25 -28.27 4.65
CA PHE A 79 -1.34 -29.38 3.70
C PHE A 79 -0.94 -30.72 4.34
N LEU A 80 0.01 -30.73 5.28
CA LEU A 80 0.37 -31.93 6.04
C LEU A 80 -0.78 -32.36 6.97
N GLU A 81 -1.42 -31.42 7.65
CA GLU A 81 -2.54 -31.73 8.54
C GLU A 81 -3.77 -32.22 7.75
N LYS A 82 -4.06 -31.58 6.61
CA LYS A 82 -5.26 -31.88 5.81
C LYS A 82 -5.13 -33.13 4.92
N PHE A 83 -3.92 -33.46 4.46
CA PHE A 83 -3.69 -34.56 3.51
C PHE A 83 -2.72 -35.64 4.01
N GLY A 84 -2.03 -35.42 5.13
CA GLY A 84 -1.08 -36.37 5.72
C GLY A 84 -1.70 -37.46 6.60
N GLN A 85 -2.97 -37.35 6.96
CA GLN A 85 -3.70 -38.42 7.69
C GLN A 85 -4.34 -39.47 6.76
N SER A 86 -4.01 -39.46 5.46
CA SER A 86 -4.38 -40.57 4.58
C SER A 86 -3.25 -41.61 4.57
N LYS A 87 -3.14 -42.36 5.67
CA LYS A 87 -2.42 -43.63 5.71
C LYS A 87 -2.98 -44.54 6.78
#